data_AF-A5BTH0-F1
#
_entry.id   AF-A5BTH0-F1
#
_cell.length_a   1.000
_cell.length_b   1.000
_cell.length_c   1.000
_cell.angle_alpha   90.00
_cell.angle_beta   90.00
_cell.angle_gamma   90.00
#
_symmetry.space_group_name_H-M   'P 1'
#
loop_
_entity.id
_entity.type
_entity.pdbx_description
1 polymer ?
#
loop_
_entity_poly.entity_id
_entity_poly.type
_entity_poly.pdbx_seq_one_letter_code
_entity_poly.pdbx_strand_id
1 'polypeptide(L)'
;MVVDDYSVSSRSRSDQHDDLVTYMVADDLSVTPMSMTSTMALFKKYNIQEVDVLEEKVVSIGLEEALHLLHCALHSKEALTNVFL
;
A
#
# COMPACT_ATOMS: atom_id res chain seq x y z
N MET A 1 -40.49 -0.11 -9.62
CA MET A 1 -39.28 -0.01 -8.79
C MET A 1 -38.12 0.02 -9.77
N VAL A 2 -37.49 1.21 -9.88
CA VAL A 2 -36.14 1.53 -10.41
C VAL A 2 -35.57 0.54 -11.45
N VAL A 3 -35.74 0.77 -12.76
CA VAL A 3 -34.97 1.62 -13.73
C VAL A 3 -33.45 1.37 -13.72
N ASP A 4 -32.69 1.20 -14.80
CA ASP A 4 -32.91 0.88 -16.23
C ASP A 4 -31.52 0.54 -16.81
N ASP A 5 -31.49 -0.29 -17.85
CA ASP A 5 -30.33 -0.58 -18.71
C ASP A 5 -29.93 0.70 -19.49
N TYR A 6 -28.66 1.11 -19.48
CA TYR A 6 -28.19 2.21 -20.33
C TYR A 6 -26.79 1.93 -20.87
N SER A 7 -26.74 1.44 -22.11
CA SER A 7 -25.54 1.51 -22.93
C SER A 7 -25.37 2.89 -23.58
N VAL A 8 -24.09 3.30 -23.65
CA VAL A 8 -23.43 4.29 -24.52
C VAL A 8 -23.57 5.80 -24.23
N SER A 9 -22.41 6.41 -23.93
CA SER A 9 -22.07 7.72 -24.51
C SER A 9 -20.56 7.87 -24.70
N SER A 10 -20.14 8.01 -25.95
CA SER A 10 -18.78 8.37 -26.36
C SER A 10 -18.50 9.84 -26.04
N ARG A 11 -17.49 10.11 -25.22
CA ARG A 11 -16.90 11.45 -25.05
C ARG A 11 -15.39 11.37 -25.15
N SER A 12 -14.88 11.86 -26.28
CA SER A 12 -13.50 12.30 -26.40
C SER A 12 -13.27 13.49 -25.48
N ARG A 13 -12.40 13.30 -24.50
CA ARG A 13 -11.44 14.27 -23.98
C ARG A 13 -10.49 13.43 -23.14
N SER A 14 -9.24 13.36 -23.57
CA SER A 14 -8.12 12.83 -22.82
C SER A 14 -7.99 13.64 -21.53
N ASP A 15 -8.76 13.28 -20.52
CA ASP A 15 -8.42 13.52 -19.14
C ASP A 15 -7.43 12.41 -18.82
N GLN A 16 -6.14 12.72 -18.94
CA GLN A 16 -5.13 11.88 -18.32
C GLN A 16 -5.39 11.98 -16.81
N HIS A 17 -6.19 11.05 -16.28
CA HIS A 17 -5.94 10.59 -14.94
C HIS A 17 -4.53 10.02 -15.01
N ASP A 18 -3.56 10.76 -14.49
CA ASP A 18 -2.27 10.18 -14.15
C ASP A 18 -2.60 9.05 -13.15
N ASP A 19 -2.69 7.83 -13.66
CA ASP A 19 -2.91 6.63 -12.88
C ASP A 19 -1.65 6.44 -12.03
N LEU A 20 -1.63 7.10 -10.88
CA LEU A 20 -0.51 7.03 -9.95
C LEU A 20 -0.50 5.64 -9.35
N VAL A 21 0.45 4.82 -9.80
CA VAL A 21 0.67 3.50 -9.23
C VAL A 21 1.14 3.67 -7.78
N THR A 22 0.29 3.22 -6.86
CA THR A 22 0.65 3.16 -5.45
C THR A 22 1.41 1.86 -5.18
N TYR A 23 2.47 1.95 -4.39
CA TYR A 23 3.29 0.80 -4.02
C TYR A 23 3.17 0.51 -2.53
N MET A 24 3.26 -0.76 -2.20
CA MET A 24 3.30 -1.28 -0.85
C MET A 24 4.68 -1.86 -0.58
N VAL A 25 5.29 -1.45 0.53
CA VAL A 25 6.58 -1.92 1.00
C VAL A 25 6.34 -2.72 2.28
N ALA A 26 6.70 -4.01 2.28
CA ALA A 26 6.61 -4.85 3.47
C ALA A 26 7.84 -4.67 4.37
N ASP A 27 7.80 -5.26 5.57
CA ASP A 27 8.84 -5.09 6.59
C ASP A 27 10.23 -5.61 6.16
N ASP A 28 10.25 -6.58 5.25
CA ASP A 28 11.44 -7.10 4.58
C ASP A 28 11.91 -6.22 3.39
N LEU A 29 11.31 -5.03 3.25
CA LEU A 29 11.53 -4.06 2.18
C LEU A 29 11.18 -4.56 0.78
N SER A 30 10.41 -5.66 0.67
CA SER A 30 9.86 -6.09 -0.60
C SER A 30 8.80 -5.09 -1.11
N VAL A 31 8.90 -4.73 -2.39
CA VAL A 31 8.03 -3.73 -3.02
C VAL A 31 7.05 -4.43 -3.96
N THR A 32 5.76 -4.14 -3.82
CA THR A 32 4.71 -4.65 -4.71
C THR A 32 3.72 -3.55 -5.07
N PRO A 33 3.18 -3.52 -6.30
CA PRO A 33 2.07 -2.63 -6.62
C PRO A 33 0.89 -2.90 -5.67
N MET A 34 0.34 -1.83 -5.13
CA MET A 34 -0.78 -1.92 -4.21
C MET A 34 -2.05 -2.22 -5.00
N SER A 35 -2.74 -3.27 -4.57
CA SER A 35 -4.06 -3.65 -5.06
C SER A 35 -4.80 -4.33 -3.92
N MET A 36 -6.13 -4.39 -4.00
CA MET A 36 -6.92 -5.11 -2.99
C MET A 36 -6.45 -6.57 -2.86
N THR A 37 -6.16 -7.24 -3.98
CA THR A 37 -5.71 -8.63 -4.00
C THR A 37 -4.32 -8.81 -3.38
N SER A 38 -3.35 -7.95 -3.70
CA SER A 38 -2.00 -8.04 -3.13
C SER A 38 -1.98 -7.74 -1.63
N THR A 39 -2.78 -6.77 -1.19
CA THR A 39 -2.95 -6.44 0.24
C THR A 39 -3.55 -7.62 1.01
N MET A 40 -4.61 -8.24 0.49
CA MET A 40 -5.23 -9.42 1.10
C MET A 40 -4.27 -10.62 1.15
N ALA A 41 -3.46 -10.81 0.10
CA ALA A 41 -2.46 -11.86 0.05
C ALA A 41 -1.36 -11.67 1.12
N LEU A 42 -0.94 -10.42 1.39
CA LEU A 42 -0.03 -10.13 2.47
C LEU A 42 -0.64 -10.44 3.84
N PHE A 43 -1.88 -10.02 4.11
CA PHE A 43 -2.55 -10.37 5.37
C PHE A 43 -2.59 -11.88 5.61
N LYS A 44 -2.89 -12.65 4.56
CA LYS A 44 -2.83 -14.11 4.62
C LYS A 44 -1.41 -14.64 4.89
N LYS A 45 -0.38 -14.06 4.26
CA LYS A 45 1.04 -14.40 4.48
C LYS A 45 1.45 -14.20 5.95
N TYR A 46 0.95 -13.14 6.58
CA TYR A 46 1.20 -12.82 7.99
C TYR A 46 0.16 -13.41 8.95
N ASN A 47 -0.71 -14.31 8.46
CA ASN A 47 -1.71 -15.02 9.25
C ASN A 47 -2.68 -14.10 10.02
N ILE A 48 -2.95 -12.91 9.46
CA ILE A 48 -3.93 -11.95 9.95
C ILE A 48 -5.32 -12.43 9.49
N GLN A 49 -6.18 -12.78 10.45
CA GLN A 49 -7.51 -13.33 10.19
C GLN A 49 -8.60 -12.26 10.19
N GLU A 50 -8.43 -11.23 11.01
CA GLU A 50 -9.37 -10.14 11.17
C GLU A 50 -8.64 -8.83 10.85
N VAL A 51 -9.20 -8.05 9.92
CA VAL A 51 -8.60 -6.79 9.45
C VAL A 51 -9.06 -5.62 10.31
N ASP A 52 -10.11 -5.81 11.11
CA ASP A 52 -10.68 -4.77 11.99
C ASP A 52 -9.79 -4.45 13.20
N VAL A 53 -8.91 -5.38 13.59
CA VAL A 53 -7.90 -5.18 14.64
C VAL A 53 -6.64 -4.46 14.14
N LEU A 54 -6.53 -4.16 12.84
CA LEU A 54 -5.37 -3.46 12.29
C LEU A 54 -5.46 -1.94 12.54
N GLU A 55 -4.34 -1.36 12.98
CA GLU A 55 -4.19 0.09 13.12
C GLU A 55 -3.54 0.69 11.88
N GLU A 56 -4.14 1.75 11.33
CA GLU A 56 -3.53 2.56 10.29
C GLU A 56 -2.72 3.70 10.93
N LYS A 57 -1.43 3.78 10.59
CA LYS A 57 -0.53 4.83 11.06
C LYS A 57 0.12 5.53 9.87
N VAL A 58 -0.05 6.86 9.83
CA VAL A 58 0.65 7.71 8.88
C VAL A 58 1.95 8.18 9.51
N VAL A 59 3.08 7.91 8.86
CA VAL A 59 4.41 8.33 9.31
C VAL A 59 5.03 9.29 8.30
N SER A 60 5.71 10.32 8.79
CA SER A 60 6.53 11.21 7.97
C SER A 60 7.97 10.69 7.94
N ILE A 61 8.55 10.57 6.76
CA ILE A 61 9.96 10.16 6.61
C ILE A 61 10.78 11.41 6.31
N GLY A 62 11.55 11.86 7.31
CA GLY A 62 12.57 12.89 7.17
C GLY A 62 13.96 12.29 6.90
N LEU A 63 15.00 13.12 7.00
CA LEU A 63 16.37 12.69 6.80
C LEU A 63 16.83 11.69 7.87
N GLU A 64 16.47 11.94 9.13
CA GLU A 64 16.87 11.09 10.26
C GLU A 64 16.21 9.72 10.17
N GLU A 65 14.90 9.67 9.91
CA GLU A 65 14.16 8.42 9.72
C GLU A 65 14.67 7.65 8.49
N ALA A 66 15.01 8.35 7.40
CA ALA A 66 15.55 7.71 6.21
C ALA A 66 16.94 7.09 6.47
N LEU A 67 17.82 7.77 7.20
CA LEU A 67 19.14 7.22 7.58
C LEU A 67 19.00 6.04 8.54
N HIS A 68 18.09 6.14 9.51
CA HIS A 68 17.79 5.05 10.43
C HIS A 68 17.24 3.84 9.67
N LEU A 69 16.29 4.07 8.76
CA LEU A 69 15.73 3.03 7.90
C LEU A 69 16.80 2.35 7.05
N LEU A 70 17.71 3.11 6.44
CA LEU A 70 18.84 2.55 5.70
C LEU A 70 19.75 1.71 6.60
N HIS A 71 20.05 2.19 7.80
CA HIS A 71 20.84 1.43 8.77
C HIS A 71 20.15 0.10 9.13
N CYS A 72 18.85 0.13 9.44
CA CYS A 72 18.07 -1.07 9.75
C CYS A 72 17.95 -2.02 8.55
N ALA A 73 17.78 -1.49 7.33
CA ALA A 73 17.72 -2.27 6.09
C ALA A 73 18.96 -3.15 5.86
N LEU A 74 20.13 -2.68 6.30
CA LEU A 74 21.40 -3.39 6.14
C LEU A 74 21.64 -4.44 7.23
N HIS A 75 20.96 -4.34 8.38
CA HIS A 75 21.26 -5.14 9.57
C HIS A 75 20.10 -6.04 10.02
N SER A 76 18.87 -5.80 9.55
CA SER A 76 17.66 -6.46 10.02
C SER A 76 16.74 -6.83 8.86
N LYS A 77 15.91 -7.85 9.08
CA LYS A 77 14.82 -8.24 8.17
C LYS A 77 13.49 -7.57 8.52
N GLU A 78 13.45 -6.82 9.62
CA GLU A 78 12.27 -6.18 10.17
C GLU A 78 12.51 -4.66 10.20
N ALA A 79 12.86 -4.10 9.04
CA ALA A 79 13.44 -2.76 8.97
C ALA A 79 12.43 -1.66 9.27
N LEU A 80 11.16 -1.81 8.87
CA LEU A 80 10.11 -0.84 9.15
C LEU A 80 9.67 -0.92 10.60
N THR A 81 9.55 -2.13 11.14
CA THR A 81 9.22 -2.37 12.56
C THR A 81 10.24 -1.67 13.46
N ASN A 82 11.54 -1.86 13.22
CA ASN A 82 12.60 -1.26 14.06
C ASN A 82 12.65 0.28 14.01
N VAL A 83 12.08 0.91 12.98
CA VAL A 83 12.12 2.37 12.80
C VAL A 83 10.86 3.05 13.34
N PHE A 84 9.69 2.41 13.21
CA PHE A 84 8.40 3.07 13.39
C PHE A 84 7.52 2.51 14.53
N LEU A 85 7.95 1.43 15.20
CA LEU A 85 7.29 0.80 16.34
C LEU A 85 8.24 0.68 17.53
#